data_AF-A0A7J4JQN8-F1
#
_entry.id   AF-A0A7J4JQN8-F1
#
_cell.length_a   1.000
_cell.length_b   1.000
_cell.length_c   1.000
_cell.angle_alpha   90.00
_cell.angle_beta   90.00
_cell.angle_gamma   90.00
#
_symmetry.space_group_name_H-M   'P 1'
#
loop_
_entity.id
_entity.type
_entity.pdbx_description
1 polymer ?
#
loop_
_entity_poly.entity_id
_entity_poly.type
_entity_poly.pdbx_seq_one_letter_code
_entity_poly.pdbx_strand_id
1 'polypeptide(L)' 'MRRQIKKLRDLLIVEKFKNSYRLSEFSTLEKIFSDKIEKFYLATIVERIKEYLNELDK' A
#
# COMPACT_ATOMS: atom_id res chain seq x y z
N MET A 1 -9.21 -3.33 13.58
CA MET A 1 -8.35 -2.13 13.64
C MET A 1 -6.85 -2.43 13.81
N ARG A 2 -6.39 -3.14 14.86
CA ARG A 2 -4.93 -3.36 15.09
C ARG A 2 -4.18 -4.01 13.91
N ARG A 3 -4.79 -4.99 13.24
CA ARG A 3 -4.23 -5.63 12.03
C ARG A 3 -4.11 -4.68 10.84
N GLN A 4 -5.07 -3.77 10.67
CA GLN A 4 -5.01 -2.76 9.61
C GLN A 4 -3.87 -1.78 9.86
N ILE A 5 -3.72 -1.33 11.12
CA ILE A 5 -2.60 -0.46 11.51
C ILE A 5 -1.26 -1.18 11.33
N LYS A 6 -1.17 -2.48 11.65
CA LYS A 6 0.03 -3.28 11.37
C LYS A 6 0.35 -3.29 9.86
N LYS A 7 -0.63 -3.56 9.00
CA LYS A 7 -0.44 -3.50 7.54
C LYS A 7 0.03 -2.13 7.06
N LEU A 8 -0.56 -1.04 7.56
CA LEU A 8 -0.13 0.31 7.20
C LEU A 8 1.31 0.62 7.66
N ARG A 9 1.74 0.05 8.79
CA ARG A 9 3.14 0.13 9.25
C ARG A 9 4.07 -0.70 8.37
N ASP A 10 3.66 -1.92 8.02
CA ASP A 10 4.44 -2.81 7.15
C ASP A 10 4.62 -2.19 5.75
N LEU A 11 3.64 -1.41 5.29
CA LEU A 11 3.70 -0.62 4.05
C LEU A 11 4.45 0.71 4.19
N LEU A 12 5.03 1.01 5.36
CA LEU A 12 5.72 2.28 5.65
C LEU A 12 4.86 3.50 5.31
N ILE A 13 3.55 3.46 5.62
CA ILE A 13 2.59 4.57 5.47
C ILE A 13 2.40 5.28 6.81
N VAL A 14 2.45 4.51 7.91
CA VAL A 14 2.35 5.05 9.27
C VAL A 14 3.48 4.51 10.14
N GLU A 15 3.97 5.37 11.02
CA GLU A 15 4.98 5.03 12.01
C GLU A 15 4.39 5.13 13.41
N LYS A 16 4.82 4.23 14.30
CA LYS A 16 4.42 4.30 15.70
C LYS A 16 5.30 5.34 16.38
N PHE A 17 4.68 6.40 16.93
CA PHE A 17 5.35 7.42 17.72
C PHE A 17 4.77 7.46 19.12
N LYS A 18 5.52 6.94 20.12
CA LYS A 18 5.05 6.75 21.50
C LYS A 18 3.74 5.92 21.55
N ASN A 19 2.64 6.53 21.99
CA ASN A 19 1.30 5.94 22.07
C ASN A 19 0.40 6.28 20.87
N SER A 20 0.90 7.02 19.88
CA SER A 20 0.15 7.42 18.69
C SER A 20 0.83 6.94 17.40
N TYR A 21 0.16 7.19 16.28
CA TYR A 21 0.66 6.91 14.95
C TYR A 21 0.80 8.23 14.18
N ARG A 22 1.85 8.33 13.35
CA ARG A 22 2.09 9.47 12.47
C ARG A 22 2.20 8.96 11.04
N LEU A 23 1.80 9.77 10.06
CA LEU A 23 2.08 9.48 8.65
C LEU A 23 3.60 9.55 8.46
N SER A 24 4.17 8.55 7.80
CA SER A 24 5.55 8.60 7.35
C SER A 24 5.63 9.51 6.14
N GLU A 25 6.74 10.25 6.04
CA GLU A 25 6.95 11.29 5.04
C GLU A 25 6.09 12.54 5.31
N PHE A 26 6.67 13.72 5.18
CA PHE A 26 6.02 15.02 5.43
C PHE A 26 4.97 15.36 4.33
N SER A 27 4.18 14.37 3.93
CA SER A 27 3.26 14.37 2.80
C SER A 27 1.83 14.13 3.29
N THR A 28 0.84 14.54 2.50
CA THR A 28 -0.57 14.26 2.81
C THR A 28 -0.87 12.77 2.62
N LEU A 29 -1.87 12.26 3.35
CA LEU A 29 -2.33 10.87 3.21
C LEU A 29 -2.72 10.54 1.77
N GLU A 30 -3.33 11.49 1.07
CA GLU A 30 -3.72 11.38 -0.33
C GLU A 30 -2.50 11.13 -1.23
N LYS A 31 -1.42 11.89 -1.04
CA LYS A 31 -0.18 11.73 -1.81
C LYS A 31 0.48 10.38 -1.53
N ILE A 32 0.54 9.98 -0.26
CA ILE A 32 1.10 8.68 0.15
C ILE A 32 0.28 7.53 -0.45
N PHE A 33 -1.05 7.65 -0.46
CA PHE A 33 -1.93 6.67 -1.08
C PHE A 33 -1.69 6.57 -2.59
N SER A 34 -1.68 7.70 -3.30
CA SER A 34 -1.50 7.69 -4.76
C SER A 34 -0.12 7.15 -5.15
N ASP A 35 0.94 7.56 -4.45
CA ASP A 35 2.31 7.15 -4.82
C ASP A 35 2.61 5.70 -4.43
N LYS A 36 2.26 5.27 -3.21
CA LYS A 36 2.62 3.92 -2.72
C LYS A 36 1.59 2.85 -3.03
N ILE A 37 0.30 3.18 -2.92
CA ILE A 37 -0.78 2.19 -3.11
C ILE A 37 -1.22 2.16 -4.57
N GLU A 38 -1.64 3.29 -5.12
CA GLU A 38 -2.25 3.34 -6.45
C GLU A 38 -1.24 3.06 -7.57
N LYS A 39 -0.16 3.84 -7.65
CA LYS A 39 0.82 3.75 -8.74
C LYS A 39 1.72 2.52 -8.66
N PHE A 40 2.01 2.04 -7.45
CA PHE A 40 2.95 0.94 -7.26
C PHE A 40 2.23 -0.36 -6.92
N TYR A 41 1.62 -0.44 -5.72
CA TYR A 41 1.06 -1.68 -5.22
C TYR A 41 -0.09 -2.21 -6.08
N LEU A 42 -1.03 -1.34 -6.47
CA LEU A 42 -2.22 -1.70 -7.23
C LEU A 42 -1.87 -2.02 -8.69
N ALA A 43 -0.98 -1.23 -9.30
CA ALA A 43 -0.48 -1.48 -10.64
C ALA A 43 0.18 -2.88 -10.74
N THR A 44 1.10 -3.21 -9.83
CA THR A 44 1.77 -4.52 -9.81
C THR A 44 0.79 -5.68 -9.58
N ILE A 45 -0.22 -5.51 -8.71
CA ILE A 45 -1.25 -6.54 -8.50
C ILE A 45 -2.06 -6.77 -9.77
N VAL A 46 -2.50 -5.69 -10.41
CA VAL A 46 -3.28 -5.77 -11.65
C VAL A 46 -2.48 -6.41 -12.77
N GLU A 47 -1.19 -6.08 -12.90
CA GLU A 47 -0.29 -6.69 -13.86
C GLU A 47 -0.19 -8.22 -13.66
N ARG A 48 0.06 -8.67 -12.43
CA ARG A 48 0.08 -10.11 -12.10
C ARG A 48 -1.23 -10.82 -12.38
N ILE A 49 -2.36 -10.19 -12.09
CA ILE A 49 -3.67 -10.76 -12.41
C ILE A 49 -3.83 -10.93 -13.92
N LYS A 50 -3.43 -9.93 -14.71
CA LYS A 50 -3.46 -10.02 -16.18
C LYS A 50 -2.54 -11.13 -16.69
N GLU A 51 -1.36 -11.31 -16.12
CA GLU A 51 -0.47 -12.44 -16.44
C GLU A 51 -1.17 -13.77 -16.18
N TYR A 52 -1.79 -13.96 -15.02
CA TYR A 52 -2.51 -15.20 -14.71
C TYR A 52 -3.70 -15.45 -15.63
N LEU A 53 -4.45 -14.41 -16.00
CA LEU A 53 -5.54 -14.53 -16.96
C LEU A 53 -5.01 -14.94 -18.35
N ASN A 54 -3.94 -14.31 -18.81
CA ASN A 54 -3.30 -14.67 -20.08
C ASN A 54 -2.76 -16.10 -20.09
N GLU A 55 -2.25 -16.62 -18.97
CA GLU A 55 -1.82 -18.01 -18.85
C GLU A 55 -2.98 -19.00 -18.83
N LEU A 56 -4.15 -18.60 -18.33
CA LEU A 56 -5.36 -19.44 -18.33
C LEU A 56 -6.04 -19.52 -19.70
N ASP A 57 -5.90 -18.47 -20.52
CA ASP A 57 -6.46 -18.40 -21.88
C ASP A 57 -5.58 -19.08 -22.96
N LYS A 58 -4.38 -19.56 -22.59
CA LYS A 58 -3.48 -20.36 -23.46
C LYS A 58 -3.83 -21.84 -23.44
#